data_AF-A0AAJ2A733-F1
#
_entry.id   AF-A0AAJ2A733-F1
#
_cell.length_a   1.000
_cell.length_b   1.000
_cell.length_c   1.000
_cell.angle_alpha   90.00
_cell.angle_beta   90.00
_cell.angle_gamma   90.00
#
_symmetry.space_group_name_H-M   'P 1'
#
loop_
_entity.id
_entity.type
_entity.pdbx_description
1 polymer ?
#
loop_
_entity_poly.entity_id
_entity_poly.type
_entity_poly.pdbx_seq_one_letter_code
_entity_poly.pdbx_strand_id
1 'polypeptide(L)'
;MNAVRQNVGYPTAIVVDNGLTTSSQNHAAYLVANSSMGHYETVGLPGYTGASPFDRIAAVGFPNIASEVTVAGDVRAFVSSLTAVQLIFDAPYHRMGMLEDYARMGIGGVTGNTWGAFNINFGNRTTDLRSSQVVAYPYAGQTGVPTKWYAYEDPDPFASAPQYTQTYTGYPVTIEGKLFSKLSSVNITITDGSGNAVLCQLQTPQNDSHLTSGAMCIPFTPLTASSAYTVHAVGVLTDPFEAGTPAHPIDLTWSFTTAPSSDGKAKAANYGVRPPVVQ
;
A
#
# COMPACT_ATOMS: atom_id res chain seq x y z
N MET A 1 -3.39 -5.18 -10.15
CA MET A 1 -2.52 -5.79 -9.11
C MET A 1 -1.53 -6.78 -9.70
N ASN A 2 -1.94 -7.91 -10.31
CA ASN A 2 -0.99 -8.90 -10.87
C ASN A 2 0.04 -8.31 -11.85
N ALA A 3 -0.37 -7.39 -12.73
CA ALA A 3 0.57 -6.70 -13.62
C ALA A 3 1.62 -5.87 -12.85
N VAL A 4 1.23 -5.22 -11.75
CA VAL A 4 2.18 -4.46 -10.90
C VAL A 4 3.10 -5.42 -10.15
N ARG A 5 2.56 -6.51 -9.58
CA ARG A 5 3.33 -7.55 -8.89
C ARG A 5 4.38 -8.17 -9.82
N GLN A 6 4.02 -8.43 -11.08
CA GLN A 6 4.97 -8.90 -12.09
C GLN A 6 6.11 -7.89 -12.32
N ASN A 7 5.80 -6.60 -12.44
CA ASN A 7 6.80 -5.55 -12.69
C ASN A 7 7.75 -5.34 -11.50
N VAL A 8 7.31 -5.64 -10.27
CA VAL A 8 8.16 -5.56 -9.07
C VAL A 8 8.89 -6.88 -8.76
N GLY A 9 8.77 -7.89 -9.63
CA GLY A 9 9.58 -9.10 -9.56
C GLY A 9 8.88 -10.36 -9.01
N TYR A 10 7.54 -10.39 -8.94
CA TYR A 10 6.81 -11.63 -8.67
C TYR A 10 6.58 -12.43 -9.97
N PRO A 11 7.20 -13.61 -10.13
CA PRO A 11 6.98 -14.46 -11.30
C PRO A 11 5.60 -15.13 -11.29
N THR A 12 5.01 -15.36 -10.12
CA THR A 12 3.72 -16.05 -9.98
C THR A 12 2.60 -15.04 -9.78
N ALA A 13 1.56 -15.15 -10.60
CA ALA A 13 0.34 -14.37 -10.40
C ALA A 13 -0.37 -14.81 -9.11
N ILE A 14 -0.81 -13.86 -8.30
CA ILE A 14 -1.65 -14.17 -7.14
C ILE A 14 -3.00 -14.71 -7.62
N VAL A 15 -3.49 -15.76 -6.96
CA VAL A 15 -4.71 -16.47 -7.36
C VAL A 15 -5.90 -15.94 -6.58
N VAL A 16 -7.01 -15.66 -7.27
CA VAL A 16 -8.27 -15.27 -6.63
C VAL A 16 -8.90 -16.49 -5.96
N ASP A 17 -9.25 -16.35 -4.69
CA ASP A 17 -9.88 -17.36 -3.85
C ASP A 17 -11.32 -16.97 -3.50
N ASN A 18 -12.25 -17.92 -3.61
CA ASN A 18 -13.68 -17.67 -3.38
C ASN A 18 -14.02 -17.40 -1.91
N GLY A 19 -13.32 -18.03 -0.97
CA GLY A 19 -13.49 -17.81 0.46
C GLY A 19 -13.04 -16.40 0.85
N LEU A 20 -11.83 -16.02 0.44
CA LEU A 20 -11.32 -14.65 0.66
C LEU A 20 -12.20 -13.59 -0.02
N THR A 21 -12.73 -13.90 -1.21
CA THR A 21 -13.65 -13.01 -1.95
C THR A 21 -14.94 -12.82 -1.17
N THR A 22 -15.52 -13.90 -0.64
CA THR A 22 -16.71 -13.86 0.22
C THR A 22 -16.44 -13.02 1.48
N SER A 23 -15.31 -13.26 2.15
CA SER A 23 -14.91 -12.50 3.33
C SER A 23 -14.75 -11.00 3.04
N SER A 24 -14.09 -10.66 1.93
CA SER A 24 -13.92 -9.26 1.50
C SER A 24 -15.25 -8.60 1.14
N GLN A 25 -16.13 -9.32 0.46
CA GLN A 25 -17.46 -8.83 0.07
C GLN A 25 -18.34 -8.58 1.30
N ASN A 26 -18.29 -9.49 2.28
CA ASN A 26 -19.01 -9.35 3.54
C ASN A 26 -18.52 -8.14 4.33
N HIS A 27 -17.21 -7.95 4.44
CA HIS A 27 -16.67 -6.78 5.14
C HIS A 27 -17.03 -5.47 4.44
N ALA A 28 -16.94 -5.40 3.11
CA ALA A 28 -17.40 -4.23 2.36
C ALA A 28 -18.91 -3.96 2.57
N ALA A 29 -19.74 -5.01 2.65
CA ALA A 29 -21.16 -4.88 2.95
C ALA A 29 -21.41 -4.39 4.38
N TYR A 30 -20.64 -4.87 5.35
CA TYR A 30 -20.66 -4.39 6.72
C TYR A 30 -20.35 -2.88 6.80
N LEU A 31 -19.27 -2.43 6.15
CA LEU A 31 -18.87 -1.02 6.16
C LEU A 31 -19.94 -0.12 5.54
N VAL A 32 -20.58 -0.54 4.45
CA VAL A 32 -21.68 0.21 3.83
C VAL A 32 -22.95 0.19 4.69
N ALA A 33 -23.33 -0.95 5.26
CA ALA A 33 -24.53 -1.06 6.10
C ALA A 33 -24.46 -0.19 7.36
N ASN A 34 -23.24 0.07 7.84
CA ASN A 34 -23.00 0.82 9.07
C ASN A 34 -22.40 2.22 8.82
N SER A 35 -22.21 2.62 7.56
CA SER A 35 -21.53 3.88 7.18
C SER A 35 -20.22 4.08 7.93
N SER A 36 -19.46 3.00 8.09
CA SER A 36 -18.22 2.96 8.87
C SER A 36 -17.00 2.81 7.96
N MET A 37 -15.83 3.02 8.55
CA MET A 37 -14.53 2.82 7.92
C MET A 37 -13.58 2.11 8.89
N GLY A 38 -12.51 1.53 8.34
CA GLY A 38 -11.50 0.79 9.09
C GLY A 38 -11.69 -0.73 9.02
N HIS A 39 -10.84 -1.44 9.74
CA HIS A 39 -10.67 -2.89 9.63
C HIS A 39 -11.58 -3.72 10.53
N TYR A 40 -12.17 -3.11 11.56
CA TYR A 40 -12.84 -3.83 12.63
C TYR A 40 -14.35 -3.78 12.49
N GLU A 41 -14.99 -4.89 12.88
CA GLU A 41 -16.45 -4.99 12.98
C GLU A 41 -16.87 -5.04 14.45
N THR A 42 -17.95 -4.35 14.75
CA THR A 42 -18.60 -4.36 16.06
C THR A 42 -19.69 -5.42 16.09
N VAL A 43 -19.61 -6.33 17.08
CA VAL A 43 -20.62 -7.38 17.30
C VAL A 43 -22.02 -6.78 17.48
N GLY A 44 -23.02 -7.42 16.86
CA GLY A 44 -24.42 -7.00 16.92
C GLY A 44 -24.82 -5.94 15.89
N LEU A 45 -23.86 -5.35 15.16
CA LEU A 45 -24.17 -4.49 14.01
C LEU A 45 -24.53 -5.30 12.75
N PRO A 46 -25.42 -4.79 11.87
CA PRO A 46 -25.80 -5.46 10.63
C PRO A 46 -24.59 -5.89 9.79
N GLY A 47 -24.62 -7.14 9.31
CA GLY A 47 -23.57 -7.70 8.47
C GLY A 47 -22.32 -8.18 9.21
N TYR A 48 -22.30 -8.18 10.55
CA TYR A 48 -21.16 -8.68 11.33
C TYR A 48 -20.81 -10.13 10.98
N THR A 49 -19.54 -10.37 10.68
CA THR A 49 -18.97 -11.69 10.36
C THR A 49 -17.74 -12.03 11.20
N GLY A 50 -17.08 -11.03 11.79
CA GLY A 50 -15.95 -11.23 12.70
C GLY A 50 -15.28 -9.92 13.07
N ALA A 51 -14.86 -9.80 14.34
CA ALA A 51 -14.38 -8.54 14.91
C ALA A 51 -13.13 -8.01 14.20
N SER A 52 -12.14 -8.85 13.95
CA SER A 52 -10.91 -8.47 13.25
C SER A 52 -10.83 -9.06 11.83
N PRO A 53 -9.96 -8.51 10.95
CA PRO A 53 -9.71 -9.12 9.64
C PRO A 53 -9.28 -10.59 9.76
N PHE A 54 -8.46 -10.91 10.76
CA PHE A 54 -7.99 -12.28 11.00
C PHE A 54 -9.15 -13.23 11.36
N ASP A 55 -10.13 -12.80 12.17
CA ASP A 55 -11.30 -13.62 12.48
C ASP A 55 -12.10 -13.93 11.22
N ARG A 56 -12.35 -12.91 10.39
CA ARG A 56 -13.12 -13.04 9.14
C ARG A 56 -12.41 -13.88 8.09
N ILE A 57 -11.09 -13.78 8.00
CA ILE A 57 -10.26 -14.52 7.04
C ILE A 57 -10.06 -15.97 7.51
N ALA A 58 -9.88 -16.20 8.81
CA ALA A 58 -9.83 -17.54 9.39
C ALA A 58 -11.13 -18.32 9.18
N ALA A 59 -12.29 -17.66 9.34
CA ALA A 59 -13.60 -18.27 9.12
C ALA A 59 -13.83 -18.81 7.70
N VAL A 60 -13.07 -18.32 6.71
CA VAL A 60 -13.13 -18.78 5.31
C VAL A 60 -11.95 -19.68 4.91
N GLY A 61 -11.19 -20.20 5.88
CA GLY A 61 -10.19 -21.24 5.66
C GLY A 61 -8.72 -20.78 5.65
N PHE A 62 -8.42 -19.56 6.09
CA PHE A 62 -7.06 -18.99 6.08
C PHE A 62 -6.59 -18.53 7.48
N PRO A 63 -6.41 -19.44 8.45
CA PRO A 63 -6.17 -19.07 9.85
C PRO A 63 -4.74 -18.61 10.18
N ASN A 64 -3.77 -18.76 9.27
CA ASN A 64 -2.35 -18.64 9.60
C ASN A 64 -1.67 -17.38 9.05
N ILE A 65 -1.70 -17.20 7.73
CA ILE A 65 -1.03 -16.11 7.03
C ILE A 65 -2.11 -15.36 6.26
N ALA A 66 -2.43 -14.17 6.75
CA ALA A 66 -3.52 -13.33 6.26
C ALA A 66 -3.17 -11.85 6.41
N SER A 67 -3.80 -11.02 5.59
CA SER A 67 -3.82 -9.56 5.73
C SER A 67 -5.04 -9.00 5.01
N GLU A 68 -5.33 -7.74 5.28
CA GLU A 68 -6.43 -7.00 4.68
C GLU A 68 -5.97 -5.59 4.32
N VAL A 69 -6.43 -5.11 3.18
CA VAL A 69 -6.44 -3.68 2.86
C VAL A 69 -7.87 -3.26 2.57
N THR A 70 -8.30 -2.14 3.14
CA THR A 70 -9.68 -1.67 3.05
C THR A 70 -9.74 -0.17 2.84
N VAL A 71 -10.74 0.28 2.10
CA VAL A 71 -11.09 1.69 1.99
C VAL A 71 -12.61 1.82 1.98
N ALA A 72 -13.12 2.77 2.75
CA ALA A 72 -14.53 3.09 2.77
C ALA A 72 -14.72 4.59 2.98
N GLY A 73 -15.87 5.10 2.58
CA GLY A 73 -16.16 6.53 2.66
C GLY A 73 -17.37 6.92 1.83
N ASP A 74 -17.53 8.23 1.67
CA ASP A 74 -18.56 8.80 0.81
C ASP A 74 -18.48 8.24 -0.61
N VAL A 75 -19.61 7.76 -1.13
CA VAL A 75 -19.70 7.15 -2.47
C VAL A 75 -19.16 8.05 -3.58
N ARG A 76 -19.22 9.38 -3.40
CA ARG A 76 -18.72 10.36 -4.38
C ARG A 76 -17.20 10.29 -4.54
N ALA A 77 -16.48 9.74 -3.58
CA ALA A 77 -15.05 9.47 -3.70
C ALA A 77 -14.73 8.28 -4.63
N PHE A 78 -15.70 7.39 -4.87
CA PHE A 78 -15.54 6.17 -5.67
C PHE A 78 -16.09 6.35 -7.08
N VAL A 79 -15.52 7.29 -7.84
CA VAL A 79 -15.98 7.64 -9.19
C VAL A 79 -15.81 6.52 -10.23
N SER A 80 -15.02 5.50 -9.92
CA SER A 80 -14.87 4.28 -10.73
C SER A 80 -14.42 3.11 -9.88
N SER A 81 -14.56 1.89 -10.40
CA SER A 81 -14.05 0.67 -9.75
C SER A 81 -12.53 0.67 -9.55
N LEU A 82 -11.78 1.46 -10.33
CA LEU A 82 -10.34 1.60 -10.17
C LEU A 82 -9.94 2.57 -9.07
N THR A 83 -10.81 3.53 -8.74
CA THR A 83 -10.47 4.61 -7.80
C THR A 83 -10.16 4.06 -6.41
N ALA A 84 -10.92 3.08 -5.93
CA ALA A 84 -10.65 2.43 -4.64
C ALA A 84 -9.28 1.74 -4.62
N VAL A 85 -8.98 0.96 -5.66
CA VAL A 85 -7.70 0.25 -5.79
C VAL A 85 -6.54 1.24 -5.85
N GLN A 86 -6.70 2.36 -6.57
CA GLN A 86 -5.68 3.40 -6.67
C GLN A 86 -5.48 4.12 -5.33
N LEU A 87 -6.55 4.50 -4.63
CA LEU A 87 -6.44 5.17 -3.32
C LEU A 87 -5.67 4.32 -2.31
N ILE A 88 -6.00 3.02 -2.21
CA ILE A 88 -5.29 2.08 -1.34
C ILE A 88 -3.83 1.93 -1.81
N PHE A 89 -3.60 1.75 -3.11
CA PHE A 89 -2.25 1.51 -3.62
C PHE A 89 -1.35 2.76 -3.55
N ASP A 90 -1.92 3.96 -3.62
CA ASP A 90 -1.18 5.22 -3.50
C ASP A 90 -0.73 5.46 -2.05
N ALA A 91 -1.43 4.90 -1.06
CA ALA A 91 -1.09 4.93 0.36
C ALA A 91 0.01 3.90 0.68
N PRO A 92 1.17 4.32 1.24
CA PRO A 92 2.36 3.47 1.30
C PRO A 92 2.26 2.24 2.20
N TYR A 93 1.60 2.29 3.36
CA TYR A 93 1.45 1.08 4.20
C TYR A 93 0.58 0.04 3.51
N HIS A 94 -0.55 0.47 2.97
CA HIS A 94 -1.43 -0.42 2.21
C HIS A 94 -0.74 -0.97 0.96
N ARG A 95 0.05 -0.16 0.25
CA ARG A 95 0.83 -0.61 -0.91
C ARG A 95 1.73 -1.79 -0.56
N MET A 96 2.48 -1.68 0.54
CA MET A 96 3.35 -2.76 1.00
C MET A 96 2.52 -4.03 1.27
N GLY A 97 1.40 -3.91 1.99
CA GLY A 97 0.47 -5.03 2.20
C GLY A 97 -0.05 -5.67 0.89
N MET A 98 -0.31 -4.86 -0.16
CA MET A 98 -0.74 -5.35 -1.48
C MET A 98 0.38 -6.01 -2.29
N LEU A 99 1.62 -5.61 -2.05
CA LEU A 99 2.80 -6.09 -2.74
C LEU A 99 3.50 -7.23 -2.01
N GLU A 100 3.13 -7.55 -0.78
CA GLU A 100 3.73 -8.61 0.02
C GLU A 100 3.58 -10.04 -0.59
N ASP A 101 4.27 -11.04 -0.03
CA ASP A 101 4.41 -12.40 -0.60
C ASP A 101 3.19 -13.33 -0.41
N TYR A 102 1.98 -12.79 -0.58
CA TYR A 102 0.75 -13.57 -0.54
C TYR A 102 0.51 -14.41 -1.80
N ALA A 103 -0.02 -15.63 -1.62
CA ALA A 103 -0.32 -16.56 -2.72
C ALA A 103 -1.80 -16.56 -3.15
N ARG A 104 -2.69 -16.06 -2.31
CA ARG A 104 -4.13 -15.96 -2.55
C ARG A 104 -4.63 -14.56 -2.21
N MET A 105 -5.64 -14.12 -2.95
CA MET A 105 -6.38 -12.90 -2.65
C MET A 105 -7.88 -13.11 -2.83
N GLY A 106 -8.68 -12.26 -2.21
CA GLY A 106 -10.10 -12.08 -2.51
C GLY A 106 -10.44 -10.61 -2.55
N ILE A 107 -11.41 -10.23 -3.37
CA ILE A 107 -11.76 -8.83 -3.60
C ILE A 107 -13.26 -8.67 -3.35
N GLY A 108 -13.64 -7.63 -2.62
CA GLY A 108 -15.03 -7.28 -2.36
C GLY A 108 -15.26 -5.79 -2.52
N GLY A 109 -16.43 -5.42 -3.02
CA GLY A 109 -16.83 -4.02 -3.17
C GLY A 109 -18.33 -3.85 -3.04
N VAL A 110 -18.75 -2.83 -2.28
CA VAL A 110 -20.17 -2.48 -2.12
C VAL A 110 -20.32 -0.99 -2.31
N THR A 111 -21.39 -0.60 -2.99
CA THR A 111 -21.80 0.79 -3.14
C THR A 111 -23.25 0.92 -2.71
N GLY A 112 -23.48 1.69 -1.64
CA GLY A 112 -24.81 2.11 -1.20
C GLY A 112 -25.18 3.48 -1.76
N ASN A 113 -26.22 4.09 -1.18
CA ASN A 113 -26.73 5.38 -1.64
C ASN A 113 -25.77 6.55 -1.36
N THR A 114 -25.08 6.52 -0.23
CA THR A 114 -24.17 7.59 0.23
C THR A 114 -22.79 7.10 0.62
N TRP A 115 -22.60 5.78 0.77
CA TRP A 115 -21.37 5.17 1.25
C TRP A 115 -20.89 4.09 0.28
N GLY A 116 -19.58 3.99 0.09
CA GLY A 116 -18.92 2.94 -0.66
C GLY A 116 -17.82 2.31 0.16
N ALA A 117 -17.56 1.03 -0.09
CA ALA A 117 -16.45 0.29 0.52
C ALA A 117 -15.83 -0.68 -0.48
N PHE A 118 -14.53 -0.89 -0.34
CA PHE A 118 -13.74 -1.82 -1.13
C PHE A 118 -12.70 -2.48 -0.24
N ASN A 119 -12.58 -3.79 -0.34
CA ASN A 119 -11.72 -4.61 0.50
C ASN A 119 -10.96 -5.63 -0.33
N ILE A 120 -9.71 -5.89 0.05
CA ILE A 120 -8.93 -7.03 -0.44
C ILE A 120 -8.38 -7.79 0.75
N ASN A 121 -8.75 -9.07 0.85
CA ASN A 121 -8.14 -10.00 1.79
C ASN A 121 -7.07 -10.82 1.09
N PHE A 122 -5.98 -11.06 1.80
CA PHE A 122 -4.88 -11.89 1.36
C PHE A 122 -4.75 -13.13 2.22
N GLY A 123 -4.23 -14.20 1.64
CA GLY A 123 -4.06 -15.47 2.33
C GLY A 123 -2.96 -16.33 1.72
N ASN A 124 -2.38 -17.20 2.55
CA ASN A 124 -1.24 -18.07 2.20
C ASN A 124 0.00 -17.30 1.73
N ARG A 125 1.15 -17.98 1.81
CA ARG A 125 2.43 -17.42 1.39
C ARG A 125 2.91 -18.05 0.08
N THR A 126 3.56 -17.25 -0.77
CA THR A 126 4.37 -17.72 -1.90
C THR A 126 5.86 -17.69 -1.56
N THR A 127 6.66 -18.49 -2.27
CA THR A 127 8.13 -18.52 -2.17
C THR A 127 8.82 -17.74 -3.30
N ASP A 128 8.07 -16.88 -3.99
CA ASP A 128 8.54 -16.11 -5.14
C ASP A 128 9.72 -15.17 -4.81
N LEU A 129 9.75 -14.62 -3.59
CA LEU A 129 10.83 -13.74 -3.15
C LEU A 129 11.92 -14.52 -2.40
N ARG A 130 13.16 -14.29 -2.81
CA ARG A 130 14.35 -14.75 -2.08
C ARG A 130 14.53 -13.93 -0.79
N SER A 131 15.18 -14.50 0.21
CA SER A 131 15.47 -13.83 1.49
C SER A 131 16.38 -12.61 1.36
N SER A 132 17.15 -12.50 0.28
CA SER A 132 18.01 -11.37 -0.06
C SER A 132 17.37 -10.37 -1.03
N GLN A 133 16.11 -10.58 -1.43
CA GLN A 133 15.44 -9.77 -2.41
C GLN A 133 14.54 -8.71 -1.76
N VAL A 134 14.51 -7.54 -2.37
CA VAL A 134 13.67 -6.41 -2.00
C VAL A 134 12.77 -6.05 -3.18
N VAL A 135 11.51 -5.77 -2.89
CA VAL A 135 10.53 -5.17 -3.79
C VAL A 135 10.62 -3.65 -3.63
N ALA A 136 10.67 -2.92 -4.73
CA ALA A 136 10.72 -1.46 -4.73
C ALA A 136 9.56 -0.89 -5.54
N TYR A 137 8.93 0.18 -5.04
CA TYR A 137 7.93 0.95 -5.76
C TYR A 137 8.18 2.46 -5.62
N PRO A 138 8.11 3.28 -6.68
CA PRO A 138 8.00 2.89 -8.09
C PRO A 138 9.11 1.92 -8.51
N TYR A 139 8.80 0.98 -9.39
CA TYR A 139 9.78 -0.03 -9.82
C TYR A 139 10.81 0.56 -10.79
N ALA A 140 11.93 -0.13 -10.97
CA ALA A 140 13.00 0.29 -11.87
C ALA A 140 12.48 0.52 -13.30
N GLY A 141 12.70 1.73 -13.82
CA GLY A 141 12.24 2.14 -15.15
C GLY A 141 10.75 2.43 -15.27
N GLN A 142 10.00 2.48 -14.15
CA GLN A 142 8.58 2.83 -14.19
C GLN A 142 8.38 4.23 -14.76
N THR A 143 7.42 4.37 -15.67
CA THR A 143 6.98 5.66 -16.21
C THR A 143 5.55 5.95 -15.78
N GLY A 144 5.15 7.22 -15.83
CA GLY A 144 3.78 7.60 -15.46
C GLY A 144 3.51 7.56 -13.96
N VAL A 145 4.55 7.65 -13.12
CA VAL A 145 4.39 7.69 -11.65
C VAL A 145 3.67 9.00 -11.27
N PRO A 146 2.63 8.99 -10.43
CA PRO A 146 1.99 10.24 -10.01
C PRO A 146 3.01 11.19 -9.37
N THR A 147 2.81 12.49 -9.53
CA THR A 147 3.72 13.49 -8.96
C THR A 147 3.49 13.71 -7.46
N LYS A 148 2.28 13.43 -6.99
CA LYS A 148 1.82 13.74 -5.65
C LYS A 148 0.92 12.67 -5.09
N TRP A 149 0.86 12.61 -3.76
CA TRP A 149 -0.06 11.78 -3.00
C TRP A 149 -0.78 12.67 -1.99
N TYR A 150 -2.06 12.40 -1.74
CA TYR A 150 -2.78 13.05 -0.64
C TYR A 150 -2.59 12.20 0.60
N ALA A 151 -1.87 12.74 1.59
CA ALA A 151 -1.42 12.00 2.78
C ALA A 151 -2.59 11.67 3.71
N TYR A 152 -3.34 10.64 3.33
CA TYR A 152 -4.50 10.12 4.05
C TYR A 152 -4.37 8.61 4.16
N GLU A 153 -3.83 8.17 5.28
CA GLU A 153 -3.63 6.77 5.62
C GLU A 153 -3.72 6.62 7.15
N ASP A 154 -4.16 5.45 7.59
CA ASP A 154 -4.08 5.02 8.98
C ASP A 154 -3.39 3.65 9.00
N PRO A 155 -2.24 3.50 9.67
CA PRO A 155 -1.50 4.52 10.43
C PRO A 155 -0.98 5.68 9.55
N ASP A 156 -0.82 6.87 10.14
CA ASP A 156 -0.34 8.05 9.43
C ASP A 156 1.20 8.07 9.34
N PRO A 157 1.81 7.98 8.13
CA PRO A 157 3.26 8.02 8.00
C PRO A 157 3.86 9.41 8.30
N PHE A 158 3.05 10.42 8.54
CA PHE A 158 3.45 11.75 9.01
C PHE A 158 3.08 12.02 10.47
N ALA A 159 2.81 11.00 11.30
CA ALA A 159 2.48 11.18 12.72
C ALA A 159 3.51 12.04 13.49
N SER A 160 4.79 12.01 13.12
CA SER A 160 5.85 12.85 13.71
C SER A 160 6.04 14.22 13.05
N ALA A 161 5.33 14.50 11.96
CA ALA A 161 5.37 15.73 11.18
C ALA A 161 3.94 16.13 10.71
N PRO A 162 3.03 16.43 11.65
CA PRO A 162 1.59 16.53 11.40
C PRO A 162 1.18 17.65 10.43
N GLN A 163 2.08 18.61 10.14
CA GLN A 163 1.86 19.60 9.08
C GLN A 163 1.70 18.97 7.68
N TYR A 164 2.10 17.72 7.51
CA TYR A 164 1.97 16.95 6.27
C TYR A 164 0.80 15.95 6.29
N THR A 165 0.10 15.80 7.42
CA THR A 165 -1.13 14.99 7.50
C THR A 165 -2.24 15.66 6.69
N GLN A 166 -2.96 14.88 5.88
CA GLN A 166 -4.11 15.34 5.07
C GLN A 166 -3.79 16.50 4.11
N THR A 167 -2.57 16.52 3.55
CA THR A 167 -2.17 17.46 2.49
C THR A 167 -1.53 16.71 1.31
N TYR A 168 -1.30 17.43 0.20
CA TYR A 168 -0.56 16.87 -0.92
C TYR A 168 0.95 16.94 -0.67
N THR A 169 1.57 15.77 -0.68
CA THR A 169 3.02 15.55 -0.63
C THR A 169 3.49 15.00 -1.98
N GLY A 170 4.78 14.70 -2.12
CA GLY A 170 5.25 13.94 -3.29
C GLY A 170 4.86 12.48 -3.20
N TYR A 171 4.90 11.80 -4.33
CA TYR A 171 4.48 10.41 -4.40
C TYR A 171 5.45 9.48 -3.63
N PRO A 172 4.98 8.61 -2.72
CA PRO A 172 5.82 7.78 -1.87
C PRO A 172 6.69 6.80 -2.65
N VAL A 173 7.96 6.70 -2.27
CA VAL A 173 8.85 5.60 -2.62
C VAL A 173 8.88 4.59 -1.47
N THR A 174 8.71 3.30 -1.76
CA THR A 174 8.71 2.21 -0.79
C THR A 174 9.72 1.14 -1.20
N ILE A 175 10.34 0.51 -0.21
CA ILE A 175 11.05 -0.76 -0.34
C ILE A 175 10.53 -1.74 0.70
N GLU A 176 10.47 -3.02 0.34
CA GLU A 176 10.07 -4.06 1.29
C GLU A 176 10.76 -5.40 0.98
N GLY A 177 11.13 -6.12 2.04
CA GLY A 177 11.50 -7.51 1.96
C GLY A 177 10.28 -8.42 1.96
N LYS A 178 10.52 -9.73 1.88
CA LYS A 178 9.46 -10.73 1.98
C LYS A 178 8.79 -10.74 3.37
N LEU A 179 7.62 -11.37 3.48
CA LEU A 179 6.84 -11.41 4.73
C LEU A 179 7.65 -12.05 5.86
N PHE A 180 7.53 -11.47 7.06
CA PHE A 180 8.33 -11.77 8.27
C PHE A 180 9.83 -11.47 8.21
N SER A 181 10.37 -11.00 7.08
CA SER A 181 11.74 -10.49 7.07
C SER A 181 11.84 -9.22 7.91
N LYS A 182 13.07 -8.84 8.27
CA LYS A 182 13.36 -7.61 9.00
C LYS A 182 14.31 -6.75 8.22
N LEU A 183 13.97 -5.48 8.10
CA LEU A 183 14.79 -4.47 7.47
C LEU A 183 15.44 -3.57 8.54
N SER A 184 16.73 -3.29 8.40
CA SER A 184 17.50 -2.52 9.38
C SER A 184 18.57 -1.63 8.74
N SER A 185 19.06 -0.65 9.50
CA SER A 185 20.09 0.30 9.05
C SER A 185 19.72 0.99 7.73
N VAL A 186 18.44 1.32 7.57
CA VAL A 186 17.90 1.73 6.28
C VAL A 186 18.13 3.21 6.05
N ASN A 187 18.53 3.55 4.84
CA ASN A 187 18.47 4.92 4.34
C ASN A 187 17.97 4.90 2.89
N ILE A 188 17.08 5.83 2.55
CA ILE A 188 16.54 6.01 1.20
C ILE A 188 16.74 7.47 0.83
N THR A 189 17.36 7.71 -0.33
CA THR A 189 17.55 9.04 -0.89
C THR A 189 16.97 9.11 -2.29
N ILE A 190 16.47 10.27 -2.66
CA ILE A 190 15.90 10.55 -3.98
C ILE A 190 16.63 11.76 -4.54
N THR A 191 17.07 11.68 -5.79
CA THR A 191 17.65 12.81 -6.54
C THR A 191 16.87 13.07 -7.82
N ASP A 192 16.77 14.34 -8.21
CA ASP A 192 16.21 14.74 -9.50
C ASP A 192 17.21 14.49 -10.65
N GLY A 193 16.76 14.71 -11.89
CA GLY A 193 17.61 14.58 -13.08
C GLY A 193 18.81 15.54 -13.15
N SER A 194 18.88 16.55 -12.27
CA SER A 194 20.03 17.46 -12.13
C SER A 194 20.96 17.06 -10.98
N GLY A 195 20.63 16.00 -10.24
CA GLY A 195 21.39 15.52 -9.08
C GLY A 195 21.05 16.23 -7.77
N ASN A 196 20.01 17.08 -7.72
CA ASN A 196 19.59 17.72 -6.48
C ASN A 196 18.83 16.72 -5.60
N ALA A 197 19.06 16.77 -4.29
CA ALA A 197 18.34 15.95 -3.34
C ALA A 197 16.87 16.38 -3.21
N VAL A 198 15.97 15.40 -3.24
CA VAL A 198 14.55 15.57 -2.91
C VAL A 198 14.35 15.19 -1.45
N LEU A 199 14.00 16.16 -0.61
CA LEU A 199 13.77 15.92 0.82
C LEU A 199 12.47 15.13 1.04
N CYS A 200 12.53 14.15 1.93
CA CYS A 200 11.40 13.28 2.23
C CYS A 200 11.30 12.94 3.72
N GLN A 201 10.10 12.58 4.15
CA GLN A 201 9.87 11.86 5.39
C GLN A 201 10.35 10.43 5.21
N LEU A 202 11.43 10.06 5.90
CA LEU A 202 11.93 8.69 5.93
C LEU A 202 11.26 7.95 7.09
N GLN A 203 10.50 6.89 6.78
CA GLN A 203 9.99 5.93 7.76
C GLN A 203 10.67 4.58 7.56
N THR A 204 11.18 4.03 8.65
CA THR A 204 11.91 2.76 8.70
C THR A 204 11.49 2.00 9.96
N PRO A 205 11.85 0.71 10.08
CA PRO A 205 11.59 -0.05 11.32
C PRO A 205 12.30 0.51 12.57
N GLN A 206 13.18 1.51 12.42
CA GLN A 206 13.89 2.15 13.54
C GLN A 206 13.09 3.31 14.15
N ASN A 207 12.22 3.97 13.37
CA ASN A 207 11.47 5.14 13.82
C ASN A 207 9.94 4.98 13.69
N ASP A 208 9.49 3.86 13.13
CA ASP A 208 8.08 3.56 12.90
C ASP A 208 7.78 2.11 13.29
N SER A 209 6.95 1.96 14.32
CA SER A 209 6.56 0.65 14.86
C SER A 209 5.61 -0.14 13.96
N HIS A 210 5.05 0.48 12.92
CA HIS A 210 4.20 -0.19 11.94
C HIS A 210 5.04 -0.86 10.83
N LEU A 211 6.35 -0.64 10.81
CA LEU A 211 7.28 -1.23 9.84
C LEU A 211 8.12 -2.34 10.46
N THR A 212 8.25 -3.46 9.74
CA THR A 212 9.19 -4.54 10.09
C THR A 212 10.08 -4.90 8.90
N SER A 213 9.48 -5.27 7.76
CA SER A 213 10.16 -5.64 6.51
C SER A 213 10.25 -4.49 5.50
N GLY A 214 9.60 -3.36 5.77
CA GLY A 214 9.44 -2.25 4.84
C GLY A 214 10.08 -0.95 5.31
N ALA A 215 10.32 -0.05 4.36
CA ALA A 215 10.70 1.34 4.59
C ALA A 215 10.18 2.22 3.46
N MET A 216 10.01 3.51 3.73
CA MET A 216 9.49 4.46 2.76
C MET A 216 10.13 5.84 2.89
N CYS A 217 10.19 6.55 1.78
CA CYS A 217 10.63 7.94 1.68
C CYS A 217 9.52 8.69 0.95
N ILE A 218 8.82 9.56 1.68
CA ILE A 218 7.67 10.33 1.17
C ILE A 218 8.12 11.78 0.95
N PRO A 219 8.32 12.24 -0.29
CA PRO A 219 8.81 13.59 -0.53
C PRO A 219 7.89 14.64 0.10
N PHE A 220 8.46 15.66 0.75
CA PHE A 220 7.65 16.69 1.43
C PHE A 220 6.87 17.59 0.46
N THR A 221 7.23 17.59 -0.82
CA THR A 221 6.61 18.40 -1.86
C THR A 221 6.29 17.56 -3.09
N PRO A 222 5.23 17.90 -3.86
CA PRO A 222 4.96 17.29 -5.15
C PRO A 222 6.20 17.26 -6.06
N LEU A 223 6.42 16.11 -6.70
CA LEU A 223 7.48 15.94 -7.68
C LEU A 223 7.18 16.73 -8.97
N THR A 224 8.22 17.13 -9.68
CA THR A 224 8.09 17.74 -11.02
C THR A 224 7.53 16.72 -11.99
N ALA A 225 6.59 17.14 -12.83
CA ALA A 225 6.00 16.31 -13.87
C ALA A 225 7.01 15.97 -14.99
N SER A 226 6.77 14.89 -15.72
CA SER A 226 7.62 14.43 -16.85
C SER A 226 9.12 14.39 -16.52
N SER A 227 9.48 14.11 -15.27
CA SER A 227 10.85 14.22 -14.77
C SER A 227 11.34 12.87 -14.28
N ALA A 228 12.61 12.57 -14.57
CA ALA A 228 13.28 11.38 -14.06
C ALA A 228 13.81 11.66 -12.65
N TYR A 229 13.64 10.68 -11.77
CA TYR A 229 14.19 10.66 -10.43
C TYR A 229 14.99 9.38 -10.22
N THR A 230 16.08 9.47 -9.48
CA THR A 230 16.91 8.34 -9.09
C THR A 230 16.76 8.10 -7.60
N VAL A 231 16.51 6.86 -7.21
CA VAL A 231 16.46 6.42 -5.83
C VAL A 231 17.72 5.63 -5.53
N HIS A 232 18.35 5.93 -4.39
CA HIS A 232 19.39 5.10 -3.80
C HIS A 232 18.92 4.63 -2.42
N ALA A 233 18.85 3.32 -2.24
CA ALA A 233 18.42 2.69 -1.00
C ALA A 233 19.48 1.72 -0.48
N VAL A 234 19.84 1.88 0.79
CA VAL A 234 20.78 1.01 1.51
C VAL A 234 20.15 0.47 2.78
N GLY A 235 20.66 -0.64 3.28
CA GLY A 235 20.16 -1.28 4.49
C GLY A 235 20.67 -2.71 4.65
N VAL A 236 20.06 -3.44 5.58
CA VAL A 236 20.34 -4.84 5.85
C VAL A 236 19.03 -5.59 6.02
N LEU A 237 18.83 -6.62 5.22
CA LEU A 237 17.68 -7.52 5.25
C LEU A 237 18.07 -8.82 5.97
N THR A 238 17.25 -9.27 6.92
CA THR A 238 17.39 -10.59 7.54
C THR A 238 16.09 -11.37 7.46
N ASP A 239 16.17 -12.66 7.19
CA ASP A 239 15.03 -13.56 7.21
C ASP A 239 15.15 -14.55 8.38
N PRO A 240 14.26 -14.49 9.39
CA PRO A 240 14.33 -15.40 10.53
C PRO A 240 14.08 -16.87 10.16
N PHE A 241 13.51 -17.14 8.99
CA PHE A 241 13.26 -18.50 8.50
C PHE A 241 14.38 -19.04 7.61
N GLU A 242 15.39 -18.23 7.27
CA GLU A 242 16.58 -18.70 6.58
C GLU A 242 17.58 -19.29 7.58
N ALA A 243 18.15 -20.46 7.25
CA ALA A 243 19.09 -21.14 8.11
C ALA A 243 20.32 -20.26 8.43
N GLY A 244 20.56 -20.03 9.72
CA GLY A 244 21.64 -19.15 10.19
C GLY A 244 21.30 -17.65 10.17
N THR A 245 20.10 -17.27 9.69
CA THR A 245 19.60 -15.89 9.63
C THR A 245 20.66 -14.91 9.11
N PRO A 246 21.24 -15.15 7.92
CA PRO A 246 22.29 -14.30 7.39
C PRO A 246 21.79 -12.87 7.20
N ALA A 247 22.69 -11.92 7.43
CA ALA A 247 22.49 -10.53 7.05
C ALA A 247 22.78 -10.36 5.57
N HIS A 248 21.79 -9.84 4.83
CA HIS A 248 21.92 -9.48 3.41
C HIS A 248 22.01 -7.97 3.28
N PRO A 249 23.20 -7.39 3.08
CA PRO A 249 23.33 -5.97 2.77
C PRO A 249 22.58 -5.65 1.48
N ILE A 250 21.84 -4.55 1.47
CA ILE A 250 21.19 -4.00 0.28
C ILE A 250 21.89 -2.71 -0.11
N ASP A 251 22.14 -2.56 -1.41
CA ASP A 251 22.62 -1.35 -2.05
C ASP A 251 21.97 -1.29 -3.44
N LEU A 252 20.85 -0.57 -3.51
CA LEU A 252 19.97 -0.53 -4.67
C LEU A 252 19.96 0.87 -5.25
N THR A 253 20.18 0.98 -6.56
CA THR A 253 19.99 2.22 -7.31
C THR A 253 19.07 1.97 -8.50
N TRP A 254 18.01 2.75 -8.62
CA TRP A 254 17.10 2.68 -9.77
C TRP A 254 16.50 4.05 -10.07
N SER A 255 15.83 4.17 -11.21
CA SER A 255 15.15 5.41 -11.60
C SER A 255 13.71 5.16 -11.98
N PHE A 256 12.88 6.20 -11.86
CA PHE A 256 11.50 6.25 -12.35
C PHE A 256 11.21 7.62 -12.97
N THR A 257 10.15 7.69 -13.78
CA THR A 257 9.71 8.93 -14.44
C THR A 257 8.29 9.26 -14.04
N THR A 258 8.08 10.50 -13.60
CA THR A 258 6.76 11.01 -13.23
C THR A 258 5.86 11.19 -14.45
N ALA A 259 4.56 11.11 -14.21
CA ALA A 259 3.54 11.38 -15.20
C ALA A 259 3.62 12.83 -15.71
N PRO A 260 3.12 13.09 -16.93
CA PRO A 260 2.95 14.45 -17.42
C PRO A 260 2.08 15.30 -16.50
N SER A 261 2.22 16.62 -16.59
CA SER A 261 1.26 17.52 -15.98
C SER A 261 -0.09 17.22 -16.59
N SER A 262 -1.11 17.04 -15.74
CA SER A 262 -2.46 16.89 -16.25
C SER A 262 -2.90 18.25 -16.79
N ASP A 263 -2.78 18.44 -18.11
CA ASP A 263 -3.43 19.53 -18.83
C ASP A 263 -4.94 19.32 -18.78
N GLY A 264 -5.57 19.69 -17.67
CA GLY A 264 -6.99 20.04 -17.50
C GLY A 264 -8.10 19.06 -17.91
N LYS A 265 -7.89 18.02 -18.71
CA LYS A 265 -8.97 17.22 -19.35
C LYS A 265 -8.52 15.83 -19.81
N ALA A 266 -7.98 14.98 -18.93
CA ALA A 266 -8.09 13.51 -19.10
C ALA A 266 -7.53 12.75 -17.87
N LYS A 267 -8.41 12.00 -17.22
CA LYS A 267 -8.14 10.93 -16.24
C LYS A 267 -7.35 11.31 -14.98
N ALA A 268 -7.66 12.46 -14.40
CA ALA A 268 -7.79 12.46 -12.95
C ALA A 268 -8.99 11.55 -12.64
N ALA A 269 -8.76 10.39 -12.00
CA ALA A 269 -9.73 10.02 -10.96
C ALA A 269 -9.85 11.29 -10.10
N ASN A 270 -11.05 11.82 -9.93
CA ASN A 270 -11.26 13.07 -9.20
C ASN A 270 -10.77 12.93 -7.75
N TYR A 271 -9.47 13.06 -7.51
CA TYR A 271 -8.86 13.15 -6.19
C TYR A 271 -9.12 14.52 -5.55
N GLY A 272 -9.97 15.35 -6.16
CA GLY A 272 -10.40 16.65 -5.66
C GLY A 272 -11.57 16.58 -4.68
N VAL A 273 -12.08 15.40 -4.34
CA VAL A 273 -13.06 15.26 -3.25
C VAL A 273 -12.29 14.87 -2.00
N ARG A 274 -12.02 15.87 -1.14
CA ARG A 274 -11.68 15.66 0.27
C ARG A 274 -12.65 14.60 0.82
N PRO A 275 -12.19 13.47 1.39
CA PRO A 275 -13.08 12.59 2.15
C PRO A 275 -13.82 13.49 3.16
N PRO A 276 -15.16 13.47 3.21
CA PRO A 276 -15.86 14.31 4.18
C PRO A 276 -15.35 13.98 5.57
N VAL A 277 -14.97 15.02 6.32
CA VAL A 277 -14.68 14.91 7.74
C VAL A 277 -16.00 14.54 8.40
N VAL A 278 -16.12 13.30 8.86
CA VAL A 278 -17.21 12.87 9.73
C VAL A 278 -16.66 12.98 11.15
N GLN A 279 -17.27 13.86 11.95
CA GLN A 279 -17.09 13.89 13.41
C GLN A 279 -17.82 12.69 14.04
#